data_AF-A0A959IHZ1-F1
#
_entry.id   AF-A0A959IHZ1-F1
#
_cell.length_a   1.000
_cell.length_b   1.000
_cell.length_c   1.000
_cell.angle_alpha   90.00
_cell.angle_beta   90.00
_cell.angle_gamma   90.00
#
_symmetry.space_group_name_H-M   'P 1'
#
loop_
_entity.id
_entity.type
_entity.pdbx_description
1 polymer ?
#
loop_
_entity_poly.entity_id
_entity_poly.type
_entity_poly.pdbx_seq_one_letter_code
_entity_poly.pdbx_strand_id
1 'polypeptide(L)'
;DQLYKADFRRTYPEDVKLSHPLKPLTFETEKIKAFGNIDKVLEQFLLEQQQELEQLLHDGQYKQLPPNTVRLVLDAFVTEEGTKRPVAYEQTGDLIRTKTGKVQFFPLIPEEALSKLLQRLIDNRLLRQESDRLELSHDSLAALIDRARSDQERQVYQLQSRIVLAEKDFGKTKEYLGPGVLGQIDELLTDLQPRLEKKHLDFIAHSHDKQKEDLDVERDRLKREKNLIRSNRERRNQVVWIVIATVIVLALVFYSAQTGLEDGRENKEQAMKIEEQLRQIKELNQILKIAERDRDVFKAAWINDSSNNSSIVMTDSLHGLLKDHRDKKVYPIIRINDQLWMAKNLDYDTIGSWPNKKGDEFGRLYFGPVANEVCPDGWNLPSDDQWKELFLAFGGYQDPFDKGRVGKPEIAYNNLADNGFTLLPGDALNDSGGLMDSTSGFYWSSNGNIYYHLGSTKIIERRIIPEKWSMSCRCVKKKDK
;
A
#
# COMPACT_ATOMS: atom_id res chain seq x y z
N ASP A 1 -13.85 47.56 -28.49
CA ASP A 1 -14.46 48.87 -28.80
C ASP A 1 -15.98 48.89 -28.63
N GLN A 2 -16.75 48.07 -29.37
CA GLN A 2 -18.22 48.03 -29.25
C GLN A 2 -18.71 47.76 -27.82
N LEU A 3 -18.10 46.78 -27.13
CA LEU A 3 -18.44 46.42 -25.75
C LEU A 3 -18.16 47.57 -24.76
N TYR A 4 -17.05 48.27 -24.94
CA TYR A 4 -16.68 49.46 -24.16
C TYR A 4 -17.68 50.61 -24.36
N LYS A 5 -18.08 50.89 -25.60
CA LYS A 5 -19.09 51.92 -25.92
C LYS A 5 -20.47 51.57 -25.38
N ALA A 6 -20.86 50.28 -25.44
CA ALA A 6 -22.12 49.81 -24.89
C ALA A 6 -22.14 49.91 -23.36
N ASP A 7 -21.06 49.50 -22.70
CA ASP A 7 -20.92 49.59 -21.25
C ASP A 7 -20.86 51.03 -20.76
N PHE A 8 -20.13 51.91 -21.44
CA PHE A 8 -20.10 53.35 -21.14
C PHE A 8 -21.51 53.97 -21.20
N ARG A 9 -22.29 53.68 -22.26
CA ARG A 9 -23.68 54.17 -22.37
C ARG A 9 -24.60 53.60 -21.29
N ARG A 10 -24.36 52.36 -20.86
CA ARG A 10 -25.13 51.71 -19.79
C ARG A 10 -24.82 52.32 -18.43
N THR A 11 -23.54 52.58 -18.15
CA THR A 11 -23.06 53.15 -16.89
C THR A 11 -23.39 54.63 -16.75
N TYR A 12 -23.47 55.35 -17.87
CA TYR A 12 -23.86 56.76 -17.92
C TYR A 12 -25.11 56.95 -18.79
N PRO A 13 -26.29 56.52 -18.32
CA PRO A 13 -27.54 56.69 -19.04
C PRO A 13 -27.97 58.15 -18.96
N GLU A 14 -27.77 58.86 -20.08
CA GLU A 14 -28.16 60.25 -20.38
C GLU A 14 -27.27 61.39 -19.79
N ASP A 15 -26.99 62.37 -20.65
CA ASP A 15 -26.38 63.70 -20.42
C ASP A 15 -24.92 63.84 -19.94
N VAL A 16 -24.06 62.82 -20.10
CA VAL A 16 -22.61 63.11 -20.11
C VAL A 16 -22.25 63.81 -21.41
N LYS A 17 -22.29 65.14 -21.40
CA LYS A 17 -21.66 66.00 -22.42
C LYS A 17 -20.16 65.75 -22.38
N LEU A 18 -19.74 64.72 -23.09
CA LEU A 18 -18.35 64.43 -23.34
C LEU A 18 -17.74 65.65 -24.03
N SER A 19 -16.78 66.30 -23.37
CA SER A 19 -16.04 67.42 -23.95
C SER A 19 -15.30 67.05 -25.24
N HIS A 20 -15.07 65.75 -25.45
CA HIS A 20 -14.40 65.17 -26.61
C HIS A 20 -15.05 63.83 -26.98
N PRO A 21 -15.07 63.43 -28.27
CA PRO A 21 -15.55 62.11 -28.67
C PRO A 21 -14.81 61.00 -27.92
N LEU A 22 -15.52 59.94 -27.52
CA LEU A 22 -14.89 58.73 -26.95
C LEU A 22 -13.80 58.25 -27.90
N LYS A 23 -12.55 58.27 -27.42
CA LYS A 23 -11.42 57.75 -28.20
C LYS A 23 -11.68 56.27 -28.49
N PRO A 24 -11.49 55.82 -29.74
CA PRO A 24 -11.64 54.41 -30.06
C PRO A 24 -10.63 53.59 -29.25
N LEU A 25 -11.06 52.44 -28.75
CA LEU A 25 -10.17 51.54 -28.04
C LEU A 25 -9.18 50.93 -29.04
N THR A 26 -7.91 51.34 -28.97
CA THR A 26 -6.85 50.85 -29.85
C THR A 26 -6.07 49.74 -29.15
N PHE A 27 -6.04 48.57 -29.76
CA PHE A 27 -5.23 47.44 -29.31
C PHE A 27 -3.90 47.43 -30.06
N GLU A 28 -2.83 47.82 -29.38
CA GLU A 28 -1.47 47.74 -29.93
C GLU A 28 -0.92 46.33 -29.71
N THR A 29 -0.49 45.68 -30.79
CA THR A 29 0.04 44.31 -30.73
C THR A 29 1.24 44.18 -29.81
N GLU A 30 2.12 45.19 -29.77
CA GLU A 30 3.29 45.21 -28.87
C GLU A 30 2.86 45.26 -27.40
N LYS A 31 1.84 46.06 -27.05
CA LYS A 31 1.28 46.09 -25.69
C LYS A 31 0.62 44.76 -25.32
N ILE A 32 -0.16 44.16 -26.22
CA ILE A 32 -0.78 42.85 -25.99
C ILE A 32 0.28 41.76 -25.77
N LYS A 33 1.34 41.74 -26.60
CA LYS A 33 2.45 40.80 -26.44
C LYS A 33 3.20 41.01 -25.12
N ALA A 34 3.34 42.26 -24.66
CA ALA A 34 4.00 42.58 -23.40
C ALA A 34 3.26 42.01 -22.17
N PHE A 35 1.94 41.82 -22.22
CA PHE A 35 1.18 41.14 -21.17
C PHE A 35 1.47 39.63 -21.06
N GLY A 36 2.09 39.03 -22.08
CA GLY A 36 2.45 37.61 -22.08
C GLY A 36 1.30 36.69 -22.48
N ASN A 37 1.42 35.41 -22.12
CA ASN A 37 0.35 34.44 -22.40
C ASN A 37 -0.84 34.64 -21.44
N ILE A 38 -1.97 34.03 -21.77
CA ILE A 38 -3.18 34.12 -20.96
C ILE A 38 -2.98 33.62 -19.53
N ASP A 39 -2.12 32.63 -19.30
CA ASP A 39 -1.85 32.10 -17.96
C ASP A 39 -1.19 33.15 -17.06
N LYS A 40 -0.18 33.88 -17.55
CA LYS A 40 0.47 34.97 -16.80
C LYS A 40 -0.49 36.10 -16.46
N VAL A 41 -1.37 36.45 -17.39
CA VAL A 41 -2.40 37.48 -17.17
C VAL A 41 -3.40 37.02 -16.10
N LEU A 42 -3.85 35.77 -16.16
CA LEU A 42 -4.76 35.22 -15.16
C LEU A 42 -4.09 35.04 -13.80
N GLU A 43 -2.81 34.71 -13.76
CA GLU A 43 -2.01 34.59 -12.54
C GLU A 43 -1.88 35.96 -11.84
N GLN A 44 -1.51 37.01 -12.58
CA GLN A 44 -1.45 38.37 -12.06
C GLN A 44 -2.82 38.83 -11.55
N PHE A 45 -3.86 38.64 -12.36
CA PHE A 45 -5.23 38.96 -11.95
C PHE A 45 -5.63 38.23 -10.66
N LEU A 46 -5.35 36.93 -10.55
CA LEU A 46 -5.66 36.15 -9.36
C LEU A 46 -4.93 36.68 -8.12
N LEU A 47 -3.64 37.01 -8.24
CA LEU A 47 -2.83 37.54 -7.14
C LEU A 47 -3.34 38.92 -6.68
N GLU A 48 -3.63 39.82 -7.62
CA GLU A 48 -4.20 41.14 -7.32
C GLU A 48 -5.53 41.01 -6.57
N GLN A 49 -6.42 40.14 -7.07
CA GLN A 49 -7.71 39.92 -6.43
C GLN A 49 -7.58 39.27 -5.05
N GLN A 50 -6.66 38.32 -4.86
CA GLN A 50 -6.40 37.76 -3.53
C GLN A 50 -5.94 38.85 -2.55
N GLN A 51 -4.98 39.69 -2.96
CA GLN A 51 -4.44 40.75 -2.11
C GLN A 51 -5.50 41.80 -1.72
N GLU A 52 -6.32 42.24 -2.67
CA GLU A 52 -7.40 43.21 -2.42
C GLU A 52 -8.44 42.65 -1.44
N LEU A 53 -8.81 41.37 -1.60
CA LEU A 53 -9.80 40.73 -0.74
C LEU A 53 -9.27 40.44 0.66
N GLU A 54 -8.01 40.03 0.78
CA GLU A 54 -7.37 39.85 2.09
C GLU A 54 -7.32 41.17 2.84
N GLN A 55 -6.90 42.24 2.17
CA GLN A 55 -6.89 43.58 2.76
C GLN A 55 -8.30 44.00 3.20
N LEU A 56 -9.34 43.74 2.40
CA LEU A 56 -10.72 44.05 2.78
C LEU A 56 -11.20 43.29 4.02
N LEU A 57 -10.78 42.03 4.20
CA LEU A 57 -11.09 41.25 5.41
C LEU A 57 -10.38 41.85 6.64
N HIS A 58 -9.12 42.28 6.48
CA HIS A 58 -8.27 42.75 7.57
C HIS A 58 -8.44 44.25 7.88
N ASP A 59 -8.98 45.06 6.98
CA ASP A 59 -9.31 46.46 7.29
C ASP A 59 -10.64 46.58 8.04
N GLY A 60 -11.49 45.53 7.97
CA GLY A 60 -12.81 45.47 8.58
C GLY A 60 -12.88 44.73 9.92
N GLN A 61 -13.99 44.02 10.11
CA GLN A 61 -14.35 43.30 11.34
C GLN A 61 -13.69 41.91 11.49
N TYR A 62 -12.88 41.48 10.51
CA TYR A 62 -12.33 40.13 10.43
C TYR A 62 -10.79 40.09 10.55
N LYS A 63 -10.20 41.08 11.23
CA LYS A 63 -8.74 41.23 11.49
C LYS A 63 -8.05 40.02 12.07
N GLN A 64 -8.80 39.21 12.82
CA GLN A 64 -8.33 38.01 13.50
C GLN A 64 -8.25 36.76 12.58
N LEU A 65 -8.72 36.86 11.33
CA LEU A 65 -8.62 35.74 10.39
C LEU A 65 -7.18 35.58 9.88
N PRO A 66 -6.78 34.35 9.50
CA PRO A 66 -5.47 34.12 8.89
C PRO A 66 -5.24 34.97 7.62
N PRO A 67 -4.01 35.44 7.35
CA PRO A 67 -3.70 36.30 6.21
C PRO A 67 -3.78 35.62 4.82
N ASN A 68 -4.06 34.31 4.79
CA ASN A 68 -4.25 33.51 3.58
C ASN A 68 -5.68 32.96 3.45
N THR A 69 -6.64 33.51 4.20
CA THR A 69 -8.04 33.06 4.23
C THR A 69 -8.69 32.99 2.83
N VAL A 70 -8.50 34.01 1.99
CA VAL A 70 -9.05 34.08 0.63
C VAL A 70 -8.53 32.95 -0.22
N ARG A 71 -7.22 32.67 -0.14
CA ARG A 71 -6.60 31.53 -0.83
C ARG A 71 -7.20 30.21 -0.36
N LEU A 72 -7.38 30.02 0.94
CA LEU A 72 -7.99 28.81 1.50
C LEU A 72 -9.45 28.63 1.07
N VAL A 73 -10.20 29.72 0.90
CA VAL A 73 -11.57 29.66 0.38
C VAL A 73 -11.58 29.33 -1.11
N LEU A 74 -10.65 29.87 -1.90
CA LEU A 74 -10.48 29.51 -3.32
C LEU A 74 -10.09 28.03 -3.50
N ASP A 75 -9.23 27.51 -2.62
CA ASP A 75 -8.82 26.10 -2.61
C ASP A 75 -10.00 25.14 -2.46
N ALA A 76 -11.07 25.55 -1.78
CA ALA A 76 -12.29 24.74 -1.64
C ALA A 76 -12.97 24.42 -2.98
N PHE A 77 -12.70 25.24 -4.01
CA PHE A 77 -13.22 25.11 -5.38
C PHE A 77 -12.26 24.42 -6.35
N VAL A 78 -11.19 23.81 -5.86
CA VAL A 78 -10.18 23.13 -6.68
C VAL A 78 -10.02 21.68 -6.20
N THR A 79 -9.96 20.74 -7.14
CA THR A 79 -9.73 19.31 -6.84
C THR A 79 -8.26 19.03 -6.49
N GLU A 80 -7.94 17.79 -6.13
CA GLU A 80 -6.54 17.38 -5.89
C GLU A 80 -5.74 17.33 -7.18
N GLU A 81 -6.43 17.11 -8.31
CA GLU A 81 -5.87 17.09 -9.66
C GLU A 81 -5.78 18.49 -10.29
N GLY A 82 -6.11 19.55 -9.54
CA GLY A 82 -6.07 20.93 -10.02
C GLY A 82 -7.19 21.31 -10.98
N THR A 83 -8.33 20.60 -10.94
CA THR A 83 -9.51 20.92 -11.75
C THR A 83 -10.58 21.67 -10.95
N LYS A 84 -11.57 22.26 -11.61
CA LYS A 84 -12.67 22.94 -10.92
C LYS A 84 -13.50 21.96 -10.10
N ARG A 85 -13.82 22.36 -8.87
CA ARG A 85 -14.75 21.66 -8.00
C ARG A 85 -16.01 22.48 -7.78
N PRO A 86 -17.18 22.01 -8.26
CA PRO A 86 -18.44 22.65 -7.93
C PRO A 86 -18.81 22.40 -6.46
N VAL A 87 -19.25 23.47 -5.80
CA VAL A 87 -19.70 23.47 -4.40
C VAL A 87 -21.18 23.83 -4.37
N ALA A 88 -22.00 22.91 -3.85
CA ALA A 88 -23.42 23.16 -3.68
C ALA A 88 -23.66 24.22 -2.61
N TYR A 89 -24.56 25.16 -2.90
CA TYR A 89 -24.89 26.25 -1.98
C TYR A 89 -26.42 26.41 -1.81
N GLU A 90 -26.80 27.17 -0.80
CA GLU A 90 -28.14 27.69 -0.55
C GLU A 90 -27.99 29.19 -0.30
N GLN A 91 -28.93 29.98 -0.82
CA GLN A 91 -28.92 31.43 -0.62
C GLN A 91 -30.26 31.86 -0.03
N THR A 92 -30.18 32.52 1.13
CA THR A 92 -31.33 33.05 1.85
C THR A 92 -31.13 34.56 1.99
N GLY A 93 -31.76 35.33 1.10
CA GLY A 93 -31.48 36.77 0.98
C GLY A 93 -30.05 37.01 0.49
N ASP A 94 -29.29 37.82 1.23
CA ASP A 94 -27.88 38.14 0.91
C ASP A 94 -26.89 37.12 1.48
N LEU A 95 -27.37 36.11 2.22
CA LEU A 95 -26.54 35.12 2.89
C LEU A 95 -26.38 33.86 2.03
N ILE A 96 -25.14 33.57 1.64
CA ILE A 96 -24.73 32.38 0.89
C ILE A 96 -24.17 31.34 1.88
N ARG A 97 -24.77 30.15 1.90
CA ARG A 97 -24.40 29.01 2.74
C ARG A 97 -23.99 27.83 1.89
N THR A 98 -22.87 27.20 2.19
CA THR A 98 -22.50 25.92 1.57
C THR A 98 -23.34 24.80 2.18
N LYS A 99 -23.86 23.86 1.39
CA LYS A 99 -24.62 22.73 1.93
C LYS A 99 -23.74 21.86 2.85
N THR A 100 -24.35 21.29 3.89
CA THR A 100 -23.72 20.62 5.06
C THR A 100 -22.65 19.57 4.72
N GLY A 101 -22.71 18.96 3.54
CA GLY A 101 -21.72 17.97 3.09
C GLY A 101 -20.42 18.54 2.50
N LYS A 102 -20.31 19.86 2.27
CA LYS A 102 -19.17 20.49 1.60
C LYS A 102 -18.44 21.53 2.46
N VAL A 103 -18.90 21.76 3.69
CA VAL A 103 -18.24 22.62 4.70
C VAL A 103 -16.80 22.17 4.95
N GLN A 104 -16.52 20.88 4.81
CA GLN A 104 -15.21 20.27 5.05
C GLN A 104 -14.06 20.83 4.22
N PHE A 105 -14.31 21.48 3.09
CA PHE A 105 -13.27 22.02 2.23
C PHE A 105 -12.95 23.49 2.52
N PHE A 106 -13.78 24.16 3.31
CA PHE A 106 -13.60 25.57 3.66
C PHE A 106 -12.83 25.70 4.97
N PRO A 107 -12.05 26.79 5.14
CA PRO A 107 -11.47 27.11 6.43
C PRO A 107 -12.56 27.40 7.46
N LEU A 108 -12.26 27.14 8.73
CA LEU A 108 -13.13 27.49 9.86
C LEU A 108 -13.15 29.01 10.07
N ILE A 109 -14.07 29.69 9.40
CA ILE A 109 -14.28 31.14 9.50
C ILE A 109 -15.76 31.45 9.80
N PRO A 110 -16.08 32.63 10.38
CA PRO A 110 -17.46 33.03 10.63
C PRO A 110 -18.32 32.98 9.35
N GLU A 111 -19.54 32.49 9.47
CA GLU A 111 -20.44 32.28 8.32
C GLU A 111 -20.70 33.56 7.52
N GLU A 112 -20.87 34.70 8.21
CA GLU A 112 -21.03 36.00 7.57
C GLU A 112 -19.78 36.43 6.78
N ALA A 113 -18.58 36.09 7.29
CA ALA A 113 -17.32 36.38 6.62
C ALA A 113 -17.20 35.56 5.33
N LEU A 114 -17.52 34.26 5.42
CA LEU A 114 -17.53 33.36 4.27
C LEU A 114 -18.53 33.83 3.21
N SER A 115 -19.76 34.13 3.61
CA SER A 115 -20.80 34.61 2.70
C SER A 115 -20.37 35.89 1.98
N LYS A 116 -19.84 36.87 2.71
CA LYS A 116 -19.37 38.14 2.13
C LYS A 116 -18.22 37.92 1.16
N LEU A 117 -17.28 37.03 1.49
CA LEU A 117 -16.17 36.69 0.63
C LEU A 117 -16.64 35.96 -0.64
N LEU A 118 -17.55 34.99 -0.53
CA LEU A 118 -18.14 34.29 -1.67
C LEU A 118 -18.85 35.27 -2.61
N GLN A 119 -19.65 36.20 -2.07
CA GLN A 119 -20.30 37.23 -2.88
C GLN A 119 -19.27 38.08 -3.63
N ARG A 120 -18.20 38.51 -2.96
CA ARG A 120 -17.18 39.33 -3.59
C ARG A 120 -16.37 38.58 -4.65
N LEU A 121 -16.12 37.29 -4.45
CA LEU A 121 -15.50 36.42 -5.45
C LEU A 121 -16.39 36.25 -6.70
N ILE A 122 -17.72 36.25 -6.54
CA ILE A 122 -18.69 36.25 -7.65
C ILE A 122 -18.64 37.60 -8.38
N ASP A 123 -18.71 38.72 -7.65
CA ASP A 123 -18.68 40.07 -8.22
C ASP A 123 -17.40 40.30 -9.05
N ASN A 124 -16.27 39.81 -8.53
CA ASN A 124 -14.96 39.90 -9.18
C ASN A 124 -14.76 38.83 -10.28
N ARG A 125 -15.79 38.04 -10.59
CA ARG A 125 -15.79 37.00 -11.64
C ARG A 125 -14.75 35.90 -11.45
N LEU A 126 -14.30 35.66 -10.22
CA LEU A 126 -13.50 34.49 -9.87
C LEU A 126 -14.38 33.25 -9.70
N LEU A 127 -15.57 33.43 -9.14
CA LEU A 127 -16.60 32.41 -9.04
C LEU A 127 -17.76 32.70 -10.00
N ARG A 128 -18.39 31.62 -10.47
CA ARG A 128 -19.67 31.64 -11.19
C ARG A 128 -20.74 31.02 -10.32
N GLN A 129 -21.90 31.64 -10.38
CA GLN A 129 -23.11 31.17 -9.72
C GLN A 129 -24.02 30.50 -10.73
N GLU A 130 -24.26 29.21 -10.53
CA GLU A 130 -25.27 28.42 -11.24
C GLU A 130 -26.45 28.13 -10.29
N SER A 131 -27.52 27.52 -10.81
CA SER A 131 -28.77 27.34 -10.06
C SER A 131 -28.65 26.61 -8.71
N ASP A 132 -27.66 25.73 -8.55
CA ASP A 132 -27.47 24.91 -7.34
C ASP A 132 -26.02 24.84 -6.85
N ARG A 133 -25.08 25.50 -7.53
CA ARG A 133 -23.64 25.37 -7.29
C ARG A 133 -22.87 26.66 -7.57
N LEU A 134 -21.78 26.81 -6.83
CA LEU A 134 -20.71 27.77 -7.08
C LEU A 134 -19.50 27.03 -7.63
N GLU A 135 -18.83 27.58 -8.64
CA GLU A 135 -17.59 27.03 -9.17
C GLU A 135 -16.64 28.13 -9.68
N LEU A 136 -15.37 27.81 -9.87
CA LEU A 136 -14.42 28.74 -10.49
C LEU A 136 -14.83 29.08 -11.93
N SER A 137 -14.55 30.30 -12.35
CA SER A 137 -14.89 30.77 -13.70
C SER A 137 -14.17 30.04 -14.84
N HIS A 138 -13.00 29.44 -14.61
CA HIS A 138 -12.21 28.79 -15.66
C HIS A 138 -11.31 27.68 -15.10
N ASP A 139 -11.04 26.63 -15.90
CA ASP A 139 -10.12 25.55 -15.52
C ASP A 139 -8.69 26.06 -15.33
N SER A 140 -8.25 27.04 -16.14
CA SER A 140 -6.95 27.70 -15.94
C SER A 140 -6.79 28.32 -14.56
N LEU A 141 -7.86 28.86 -13.95
CA LEU A 141 -7.79 29.39 -12.59
C LEU A 141 -7.58 28.26 -11.58
N ALA A 142 -8.28 27.13 -11.76
CA ALA A 142 -8.09 25.95 -10.91
C ALA A 142 -6.65 25.42 -11.00
N ALA A 143 -6.10 25.33 -12.22
CA ALA A 143 -4.72 24.90 -12.44
C ALA A 143 -3.68 25.89 -11.90
N LEU A 144 -3.98 27.20 -11.86
CA LEU A 144 -3.10 28.20 -11.26
C LEU A 144 -3.14 28.14 -9.73
N ILE A 145 -4.33 28.04 -9.14
CA ILE A 145 -4.50 27.87 -7.69
C ILE A 145 -3.79 26.60 -7.22
N ASP A 146 -3.94 25.49 -7.93
CA ASP A 146 -3.29 24.23 -7.58
C ASP A 146 -1.76 24.29 -7.71
N ARG A 147 -1.23 24.95 -8.75
CA ARG A 147 0.21 25.16 -8.94
C ARG A 147 0.82 26.06 -7.86
N ALA A 148 0.02 26.93 -7.25
CA ALA A 148 0.48 27.81 -6.20
C ALA A 148 0.64 27.09 -4.84
N ARG A 149 0.10 25.87 -4.68
CA ARG A 149 0.18 25.08 -3.45
C ARG A 149 1.58 24.51 -3.24
N SER A 150 2.07 24.55 -2.01
CA SER A 150 3.25 23.77 -1.62
C SER A 150 2.89 22.28 -1.47
N ASP A 151 3.90 21.41 -1.54
CA ASP A 151 3.70 19.97 -1.31
C ASP A 151 3.13 19.68 0.08
N GLN A 152 3.54 20.44 1.09
CA GLN A 152 3.00 20.35 2.45
C GLN A 152 1.53 20.78 2.52
N GLU A 153 1.14 21.87 1.86
CA GLU A 153 -0.27 22.29 1.80
C GLU A 153 -1.17 21.24 1.13
N ARG A 154 -0.66 20.58 0.07
CA ARG A 154 -1.36 19.47 -0.59
C ARG A 154 -1.57 18.30 0.36
N GLN A 155 -0.54 17.92 1.12
CA GLN A 155 -0.64 16.86 2.12
C GLN A 155 -1.63 17.19 3.24
N VAL A 156 -1.57 18.40 3.79
CA VAL A 156 -2.51 18.88 4.83
C VAL A 156 -3.94 18.79 4.32
N TYR A 157 -4.20 19.21 3.08
CA TYR A 157 -5.53 19.17 2.49
C TYR A 157 -6.06 17.74 2.32
N GLN A 158 -5.22 16.83 1.79
CA GLN A 158 -5.57 15.43 1.61
C GLN A 158 -5.89 14.74 2.94
N LEU A 159 -5.07 15.01 3.96
CA LEU A 159 -5.29 14.48 5.31
C LEU A 159 -6.58 15.03 5.93
N GLN A 160 -6.83 16.34 5.82
CA GLN A 160 -8.06 16.97 6.30
C GLN A 160 -9.29 16.26 5.69
N SER A 161 -9.34 16.13 4.37
CA SER A 161 -10.46 15.48 3.68
C SER A 161 -10.65 14.03 4.14
N ARG A 162 -9.55 13.28 4.30
CA ARG A 162 -9.59 11.89 4.78
C ARG A 162 -10.12 11.78 6.21
N ILE A 163 -9.68 12.65 7.12
CA ILE A 163 -10.15 12.66 8.52
C ILE A 163 -11.66 12.91 8.57
N VAL A 164 -12.14 13.92 7.83
CA VAL A 164 -13.57 14.27 7.84
C VAL A 164 -14.43 13.14 7.27
N LEU A 165 -13.98 12.52 6.18
CA LEU A 165 -14.70 11.37 5.60
C LEU A 165 -14.70 10.16 6.54
N ALA A 166 -13.55 9.84 7.15
CA ALA A 166 -13.43 8.72 8.08
C ALA A 166 -14.30 8.93 9.33
N GLU A 167 -14.31 10.13 9.91
CA GLU A 167 -15.16 10.47 11.07
C GLU A 167 -16.65 10.36 10.71
N LYS A 168 -17.04 10.88 9.54
CA LYS A 168 -18.42 10.79 9.06
C LYS A 168 -18.88 9.34 8.85
N ASP A 169 -18.02 8.51 8.29
CA ASP A 169 -18.33 7.11 7.99
C ASP A 169 -18.15 6.18 9.21
N PHE A 170 -17.46 6.64 10.27
CA PHE A 170 -17.24 5.89 11.51
C PHE A 170 -18.53 5.37 12.14
N GLY A 171 -19.62 6.14 12.06
CA GLY A 171 -20.93 5.70 12.54
C GLY A 171 -21.40 4.37 11.92
N LYS A 172 -21.00 4.10 10.67
CA LYS A 172 -21.34 2.90 9.89
C LYS A 172 -20.25 1.84 9.93
N THR A 173 -18.99 2.24 9.74
CA THR A 173 -17.86 1.31 9.61
C THR A 173 -17.36 0.84 10.97
N LYS A 174 -17.44 1.68 12.01
CA LYS A 174 -16.79 1.48 13.31
C LYS A 174 -15.27 1.30 13.19
N GLU A 175 -14.68 1.80 12.11
CA GLU A 175 -13.25 1.70 11.83
C GLU A 175 -12.52 2.99 12.22
N TYR A 176 -11.46 2.85 13.02
CA TYR A 176 -10.58 3.95 13.40
C TYR A 176 -9.48 4.20 12.36
N LEU A 177 -8.83 5.36 12.43
CA LEU A 177 -7.68 5.66 11.58
C LEU A 177 -6.53 4.69 11.85
N GLY A 178 -5.91 4.18 10.78
CA GLY A 178 -4.76 3.29 10.85
C GLY A 178 -3.45 4.01 11.22
N PRO A 179 -2.42 3.26 11.65
CA PRO A 179 -1.17 3.83 12.19
C PRO A 179 -0.41 4.69 11.17
N GLY A 180 -0.42 4.32 9.89
CA GLY A 180 0.25 5.11 8.85
C GLY A 180 -0.41 6.46 8.57
N VAL A 181 -1.74 6.57 8.75
CA VAL A 181 -2.45 7.85 8.62
C VAL A 181 -2.24 8.69 9.87
N LEU A 182 -2.29 8.07 11.06
CA LEU A 182 -2.02 8.76 12.32
C LEU A 182 -0.60 9.34 12.38
N GLY A 183 0.42 8.62 11.91
CA GLY A 183 1.78 9.15 11.85
C GLY A 183 1.93 10.39 10.96
N GLN A 184 1.22 10.44 9.83
CA GLN A 184 1.18 11.64 8.97
C GLN A 184 0.43 12.80 9.63
N ILE A 185 -0.65 12.49 10.37
CA ILE A 185 -1.39 13.49 11.14
C ILE A 185 -0.50 14.07 12.24
N ASP A 186 0.27 13.24 12.95
CA ASP A 186 1.18 13.69 14.00
C ASP A 186 2.25 14.65 13.47
N GLU A 187 2.80 14.37 12.29
CA GLU A 187 3.80 15.22 11.64
C GLU A 187 3.23 16.60 11.22
N LEU A 188 1.98 16.63 10.77
CA LEU A 188 1.32 17.83 10.24
C LEU A 188 0.24 18.40 11.17
N LEU A 189 0.22 17.99 12.45
CA LEU A 189 -0.88 18.28 13.37
C LEU A 189 -1.08 19.79 13.55
N THR A 190 0.02 20.55 13.61
CA THR A 190 -0.03 22.01 13.78
C THR A 190 -0.75 22.71 12.64
N ASP A 191 -0.57 22.25 11.40
CA ASP A 191 -1.21 22.84 10.22
C ASP A 191 -2.64 22.32 10.01
N LEU A 192 -2.92 21.09 10.48
CA LEU A 192 -4.22 20.44 10.40
C LEU A 192 -5.21 20.97 11.45
N GLN A 193 -4.75 21.19 12.69
CA GLN A 193 -5.61 21.50 13.83
C GLN A 193 -6.53 22.72 13.61
N PRO A 194 -6.09 23.85 13.01
CA PRO A 194 -6.96 25.00 12.75
C PRO A 194 -8.08 24.72 11.72
N ARG A 195 -7.99 23.61 10.98
CA ARG A 195 -8.90 23.22 9.91
C ARG A 195 -9.89 22.13 10.34
N LEU A 196 -9.77 21.64 11.57
CA LEU A 196 -10.53 20.51 12.08
C LEU A 196 -11.45 20.96 13.21
N GLU A 197 -12.75 20.65 13.08
CA GLU A 197 -13.69 20.74 14.19
C GLU A 197 -13.30 19.81 15.36
N LYS A 198 -13.80 20.13 16.55
CA LYS A 198 -13.57 19.34 17.77
C LYS A 198 -13.88 17.85 17.59
N LYS A 199 -14.99 17.49 16.92
CA LYS A 199 -15.37 16.10 16.69
C LYS A 199 -14.30 15.31 15.90
N HIS A 200 -13.60 15.96 14.97
CA HIS A 200 -12.53 15.34 14.21
C HIS A 200 -11.29 15.14 15.06
N LEU A 201 -10.94 16.12 15.91
CA LEU A 201 -9.83 16.01 16.86
C LEU A 201 -10.09 14.90 17.89
N ASP A 202 -11.32 14.83 18.40
CA ASP A 202 -11.75 13.75 19.29
C ASP A 202 -11.63 12.39 18.57
N PHE A 203 -12.08 12.27 17.32
CA PHE A 203 -11.96 11.03 16.53
C PHE A 203 -10.50 10.59 16.32
N ILE A 204 -9.59 11.54 16.06
CA ILE A 204 -8.14 11.27 15.96
C ILE A 204 -7.62 10.73 17.30
N ALA A 205 -7.95 11.38 18.41
CA ALA A 205 -7.52 10.94 19.74
C ALA A 205 -7.99 9.51 20.07
N HIS A 206 -9.27 9.20 19.82
CA HIS A 206 -9.79 7.85 20.02
C HIS A 206 -9.11 6.83 19.08
N SER A 207 -8.74 7.24 17.87
CA SER A 207 -7.99 6.38 16.94
C SER A 207 -6.60 6.04 17.49
N HIS A 208 -5.88 6.99 18.09
CA HIS A 208 -4.60 6.71 18.76
C HIS A 208 -4.76 5.75 19.94
N ASP A 209 -5.77 5.99 20.78
CA ASP A 209 -6.04 5.11 21.93
C ASP A 209 -6.33 3.67 21.48
N LYS A 210 -7.07 3.51 20.38
CA LYS A 210 -7.35 2.20 19.81
C LYS A 210 -6.08 1.50 19.32
N GLN A 211 -5.20 2.21 18.61
CA GLN A 211 -3.93 1.64 18.16
C GLN A 211 -3.05 1.20 19.34
N LYS A 212 -3.05 1.98 20.42
CA LYS A 212 -2.30 1.62 21.62
C LYS A 212 -2.86 0.38 22.30
N GLU A 213 -4.18 0.27 22.40
CA GLU A 213 -4.87 -0.93 22.91
C GLU A 213 -4.50 -2.17 22.09
N ASP A 214 -4.59 -2.09 20.75
CA ASP A 214 -4.30 -3.21 19.86
C ASP A 214 -2.82 -3.65 19.96
N LEU A 215 -1.89 -2.70 20.09
CA LEU A 215 -0.48 -2.98 20.33
C LEU A 215 -0.21 -3.64 21.68
N ASP A 216 -0.93 -3.23 22.74
CA ASP A 216 -0.79 -3.83 24.06
C ASP A 216 -1.33 -5.28 24.06
N VAL A 217 -2.45 -5.53 23.37
CA VAL A 217 -3.01 -6.89 23.17
C VAL A 217 -2.02 -7.78 22.42
N GLU A 218 -1.44 -7.30 21.32
CA GLU A 218 -0.48 -8.10 20.54
C GLU A 218 0.82 -8.34 21.32
N ARG A 219 1.30 -7.35 22.07
CA ARG A 219 2.47 -7.51 22.97
C ARG A 219 2.21 -8.61 24.00
N ASP A 220 1.02 -8.67 24.57
CA ASP A 220 0.66 -9.70 25.53
C ASP A 220 0.51 -11.08 24.89
N ARG A 221 0.00 -11.16 23.66
CA ARG A 221 -0.02 -12.40 22.86
C ARG A 221 1.40 -12.93 22.62
N LEU A 222 2.31 -12.10 22.14
CA LEU A 222 3.70 -12.46 21.90
C LEU A 222 4.43 -12.90 23.18
N LYS A 223 4.15 -12.25 24.32
CA LYS A 223 4.67 -12.70 25.63
C LYS A 223 4.20 -14.11 25.97
N ARG A 224 2.91 -14.42 25.78
CA ARG A 224 2.34 -15.76 26.06
C ARG A 224 2.98 -16.82 25.17
N GLU A 225 3.14 -16.54 23.88
CA GLU A 225 3.76 -17.46 22.93
C GLU A 225 5.24 -17.72 23.27
N LYS A 226 6.00 -16.66 23.57
CA LYS A 226 7.39 -16.78 24.00
C LYS A 226 7.54 -17.63 25.27
N ASN A 227 6.62 -17.45 26.23
CA ASN A 227 6.60 -18.26 27.46
C ASN A 227 6.29 -19.73 27.15
N LEU A 228 5.40 -20.03 26.21
CA LEU A 228 5.09 -21.39 25.78
C LEU A 228 6.29 -22.06 25.12
N ILE A 229 6.98 -21.36 24.20
CA ILE A 229 8.20 -21.85 23.55
C ILE A 229 9.29 -22.15 24.59
N ARG A 230 9.47 -21.26 25.57
CA ARG A 230 10.41 -21.46 26.67
C ARG A 230 10.07 -22.72 27.47
N SER A 231 8.80 -22.90 27.85
CA SER A 231 8.34 -24.09 28.60
C SER A 231 8.55 -25.38 27.79
N ASN A 232 8.25 -25.38 26.50
CA ASN A 232 8.48 -26.52 25.62
C ASN A 232 9.97 -26.86 25.47
N ARG A 233 10.84 -25.85 25.41
CA ARG A 233 12.30 -26.05 25.39
C ARG A 233 12.80 -26.68 26.69
N GLU A 234 12.28 -26.24 27.84
CA GLU A 234 12.62 -26.80 29.15
C GLU A 234 12.17 -28.28 29.25
N ARG A 235 10.94 -28.60 28.82
CA ARG A 235 10.44 -29.99 28.74
C ARG A 235 11.30 -30.86 27.82
N ARG A 236 11.67 -30.36 26.63
CA ARG A 236 12.54 -31.09 25.70
C ARG A 236 13.91 -31.37 26.33
N ASN A 237 14.49 -30.39 27.00
CA ASN A 237 15.77 -30.58 27.70
C ASN A 237 15.65 -31.62 28.82
N GLN A 238 14.55 -31.63 29.58
CA GLN A 238 14.30 -32.66 30.59
C GLN A 238 14.22 -34.06 29.97
N VAL A 239 13.50 -34.24 28.86
CA VAL A 239 13.42 -35.51 28.14
C VAL A 239 14.79 -35.97 27.65
N VAL A 240 15.60 -35.07 27.08
CA VAL A 240 16.96 -35.39 26.63
C VAL A 240 17.84 -35.87 27.81
N TRP A 241 17.77 -35.19 28.95
CA TRP A 241 18.50 -35.60 30.16
C TRP A 241 18.06 -36.96 30.70
N ILE A 242 16.75 -37.25 30.67
CA ILE A 242 16.21 -38.57 31.05
C ILE A 242 16.78 -39.64 30.13
N VAL A 243 16.77 -39.44 28.80
CA VAL A 243 17.30 -40.39 27.82
C VAL A 243 18.80 -40.64 28.06
N ILE A 244 19.59 -39.58 28.26
CA ILE A 244 21.02 -39.71 28.57
C ILE A 244 21.24 -40.54 29.83
N ALA A 245 20.49 -40.26 30.91
CA ALA A 245 20.58 -41.03 32.16
C ALA A 245 20.21 -42.51 31.95
N THR A 246 19.16 -42.79 31.17
CA THR A 246 18.76 -44.17 30.85
C THR A 246 19.84 -44.91 30.07
N VAL A 247 20.47 -44.27 29.08
CA VAL A 247 21.57 -44.87 28.30
C VAL A 247 22.78 -45.18 29.20
N ILE A 248 23.13 -44.28 30.12
CA ILE A 248 24.22 -44.51 31.08
C ILE A 248 23.91 -45.72 31.98
N VAL A 249 22.69 -45.82 32.51
CA VAL A 249 22.27 -46.97 33.33
C VAL A 249 22.33 -48.27 32.53
N LEU A 250 21.83 -48.29 31.29
CA LEU A 250 21.90 -49.46 30.42
C LEU A 250 23.34 -49.87 30.12
N ALA A 251 24.24 -48.91 29.89
CA ALA A 251 25.66 -49.19 29.69
C ALA A 251 26.31 -49.79 30.94
N LEU A 252 25.96 -49.31 32.13
CA LEU A 252 26.43 -49.88 33.41
C LEU A 252 25.90 -51.30 33.64
N VAL A 253 24.63 -51.54 33.34
CA VAL A 253 24.02 -52.89 33.42
C VAL A 253 24.71 -53.83 32.44
N PHE A 254 24.91 -53.41 31.18
CA PHE A 254 25.62 -54.20 30.18
C PHE A 254 27.06 -54.53 30.60
N TYR A 255 27.79 -53.54 31.14
CA TYR A 255 29.13 -53.74 31.69
C TYR A 255 29.12 -54.75 32.84
N SER A 256 28.16 -54.66 33.77
CA SER A 256 28.03 -55.62 34.88
C SER A 256 27.68 -57.03 34.41
N ALA A 257 26.86 -57.16 33.35
CA ALA A 257 26.50 -58.44 32.76
C ALA A 257 27.68 -59.09 32.01
N GLN A 258 28.56 -58.31 31.37
CA GLN A 258 29.80 -58.84 30.79
C GLN A 258 30.79 -59.35 31.85
N THR A 259 30.78 -58.79 33.05
CA THR A 259 31.66 -59.21 34.16
C THR A 259 31.12 -60.39 34.97
N GLY A 260 29.88 -60.85 34.73
CA GLY A 260 29.27 -61.98 35.42
C GLY A 260 28.88 -63.08 34.43
N LEU A 261 29.76 -64.05 34.21
CA LEU A 261 29.46 -65.26 33.45
C LEU A 261 29.04 -66.38 34.41
N GLU A 262 27.79 -66.83 34.31
CA GLU A 262 27.39 -68.25 34.33
C GLU A 262 25.86 -68.39 34.17
N ASP A 263 25.43 -68.81 32.97
CA ASP A 263 24.58 -69.98 32.71
C ASP A 263 23.69 -69.81 31.45
N GLY A 264 23.66 -70.85 30.64
CA GLY A 264 23.45 -70.81 29.19
C GLY A 264 22.02 -70.98 28.70
N ARG A 265 20.99 -70.56 29.45
CA ARG A 265 19.58 -70.74 29.02
C ARG A 265 18.71 -69.48 29.05
N GLU A 266 18.82 -68.61 30.05
CA GLU A 266 18.11 -67.30 30.05
C GLU A 266 18.62 -66.36 28.96
N ASN A 267 19.89 -66.52 28.58
CA ASN A 267 20.55 -65.70 27.55
C ASN A 267 19.91 -65.82 26.16
N LYS A 268 19.19 -66.91 25.85
CA LYS A 268 18.49 -67.03 24.55
C LYS A 268 17.16 -66.28 24.51
N GLU A 269 16.42 -66.23 25.61
CA GLU A 269 15.16 -65.47 25.66
C GLU A 269 15.43 -63.97 25.79
N GLN A 270 16.45 -63.58 26.55
CA GLN A 270 16.92 -62.20 26.61
C GLN A 270 17.54 -61.76 25.27
N ALA A 271 18.30 -62.61 24.59
CA ALA A 271 18.79 -62.31 23.24
C ALA A 271 17.64 -62.14 22.24
N MET A 272 16.56 -62.92 22.35
CA MET A 272 15.39 -62.81 21.47
C MET A 272 14.59 -61.52 21.73
N LYS A 273 14.43 -61.11 23.00
CA LYS A 273 13.82 -59.81 23.37
C LYS A 273 14.69 -58.63 22.94
N ILE A 274 16.01 -58.75 23.04
CA ILE A 274 16.97 -57.74 22.55
C ILE A 274 16.97 -57.67 21.02
N GLU A 275 16.85 -58.81 20.32
CA GLU A 275 16.70 -58.84 18.86
C GLU A 275 15.38 -58.21 18.38
N GLU A 276 14.30 -58.38 19.14
CA GLU A 276 13.01 -57.74 18.86
C GLU A 276 13.03 -56.23 19.13
N GLN A 277 13.66 -55.79 20.23
CA GLN A 277 13.90 -54.37 20.48
C GLN A 277 14.86 -53.75 19.45
N LEU A 278 15.88 -54.48 18.99
CA LEU A 278 16.76 -54.08 17.90
C LEU A 278 16.02 -54.04 16.56
N ARG A 279 14.99 -54.87 16.35
CA ARG A 279 14.12 -54.82 15.17
C ARG A 279 13.23 -53.57 15.21
N GLN A 280 12.65 -53.23 16.36
CA GLN A 280 11.90 -51.98 16.53
C GLN A 280 12.79 -50.73 16.41
N ILE A 281 14.03 -50.76 16.93
CA ILE A 281 15.02 -49.69 16.75
C ILE A 281 15.52 -49.62 15.31
N LYS A 282 15.60 -50.75 14.58
CA LYS A 282 15.92 -50.77 13.15
C LYS A 282 14.77 -50.22 12.30
N GLU A 283 13.52 -50.47 12.66
CA GLU A 283 12.34 -49.86 12.02
C GLU A 283 12.25 -48.35 12.33
N LEU A 284 12.50 -47.93 13.58
CA LEU A 284 12.61 -46.52 13.96
C LEU A 284 13.80 -45.82 13.27
N ASN A 285 14.95 -46.49 13.13
CA ASN A 285 16.08 -46.00 12.32
C ASN A 285 15.80 -46.07 10.83
N GLN A 286 14.86 -46.89 10.35
CA GLN A 286 14.38 -46.86 8.97
C GLN A 286 13.50 -45.64 8.75
N ILE A 287 12.65 -45.28 9.72
CA ILE A 287 11.83 -44.05 9.71
C ILE A 287 12.71 -42.80 9.85
N LEU A 288 13.72 -42.83 10.74
CA LEU A 288 14.70 -41.75 10.90
C LEU A 288 15.60 -41.64 9.66
N LYS A 289 16.02 -42.76 9.09
CA LYS A 289 16.72 -42.79 7.79
C LYS A 289 15.82 -42.35 6.66
N ILE A 290 14.50 -42.45 6.69
CA ILE A 290 13.63 -41.87 5.67
C ILE A 290 13.62 -40.34 5.82
N ALA A 291 13.53 -39.81 7.05
CA ALA A 291 13.61 -38.38 7.33
C ALA A 291 15.01 -37.76 7.08
N GLU A 292 16.09 -38.54 7.20
CA GLU A 292 17.46 -38.13 6.84
C GLU A 292 17.78 -38.41 5.37
N ARG A 293 17.22 -39.45 4.76
CA ARG A 293 17.29 -39.74 3.33
C ARG A 293 16.54 -38.70 2.51
N ASP A 294 15.50 -38.05 3.03
CA ASP A 294 14.92 -36.87 2.36
C ASP A 294 15.88 -35.66 2.36
N ARG A 295 16.83 -35.61 3.31
CA ARG A 295 17.88 -34.59 3.37
C ARG A 295 19.14 -34.96 2.57
N ASP A 296 19.48 -36.25 2.51
CA ASP A 296 20.71 -36.76 1.87
C ASP A 296 20.50 -37.32 0.47
N VAL A 297 19.29 -37.76 0.07
CA VAL A 297 18.92 -37.98 -1.35
C VAL A 297 18.97 -36.67 -2.12
N PHE A 298 18.67 -35.55 -1.43
CA PHE A 298 18.88 -34.20 -1.95
C PHE A 298 20.36 -33.86 -2.21
N LYS A 299 21.32 -34.58 -1.58
CA LYS A 299 22.77 -34.42 -1.82
C LYS A 299 23.38 -35.48 -2.74
N ALA A 300 22.87 -36.71 -2.72
CA ALA A 300 23.50 -37.84 -3.41
C ALA A 300 22.98 -38.11 -4.85
N ALA A 301 21.81 -37.58 -5.22
CA ALA A 301 21.34 -37.63 -6.61
C ALA A 301 22.10 -36.66 -7.55
N TRP A 302 23.05 -35.88 -7.01
CA TRP A 302 23.78 -34.83 -7.74
C TRP A 302 25.07 -35.29 -8.44
N ILE A 303 25.42 -36.58 -8.43
CA ILE A 303 26.74 -37.05 -8.94
C ILE A 303 26.69 -38.05 -10.12
N ASN A 304 25.58 -38.72 -10.45
CA ASN A 304 25.59 -39.70 -11.56
C ASN A 304 24.31 -39.68 -12.41
N ASP A 305 24.20 -38.72 -13.33
CA ASP A 305 23.67 -39.01 -14.68
C ASP A 305 24.08 -37.90 -15.65
N SER A 306 25.16 -38.16 -16.40
CA SER A 306 25.72 -37.26 -17.41
C SER A 306 25.51 -37.85 -18.80
N SER A 307 24.27 -38.10 -19.23
CA SER A 307 23.97 -38.24 -20.67
C SER A 307 22.48 -38.38 -20.98
N ASN A 308 21.76 -37.27 -21.22
CA ASN A 308 21.12 -36.97 -22.52
C ASN A 308 20.16 -35.77 -22.46
N ASN A 309 20.58 -34.70 -23.11
CA ASN A 309 19.83 -33.78 -23.95
C ASN A 309 18.34 -33.48 -23.63
N SER A 310 18.11 -32.54 -22.72
CA SER A 310 17.39 -31.29 -23.02
C SER A 310 17.71 -30.31 -21.89
N SER A 311 18.11 -29.09 -22.22
CA SER A 311 18.60 -28.04 -21.33
C SER A 311 17.69 -27.80 -20.11
N ILE A 312 18.00 -28.48 -18.99
CA ILE A 312 17.41 -28.22 -17.67
C ILE A 312 18.29 -27.19 -16.98
N VAL A 313 17.64 -26.11 -16.56
CA VAL A 313 18.22 -24.99 -15.86
C VAL A 313 18.66 -25.43 -14.47
N MET A 314 19.96 -25.27 -14.18
CA MET A 314 20.53 -25.50 -12.85
C MET A 314 19.93 -24.51 -11.84
N THR A 315 19.07 -24.99 -10.95
CA THR A 315 18.65 -24.27 -9.74
C THR A 315 19.54 -24.71 -8.60
N ASP A 316 20.56 -23.91 -8.29
CA ASP A 316 21.30 -24.10 -7.05
C ASP A 316 20.41 -23.59 -5.90
N SER A 317 20.17 -24.49 -4.94
CA SER A 317 19.40 -24.28 -3.72
C SER A 317 19.75 -22.98 -2.98
N LEU A 318 18.76 -22.37 -2.31
CA LEU A 318 18.84 -21.19 -1.42
C LEU A 318 20.18 -20.41 -1.46
N HIS A 319 20.27 -19.41 -2.34
CA HIS A 319 21.49 -18.63 -2.61
C HIS A 319 21.89 -17.62 -1.53
N GLY A 320 21.11 -17.51 -0.44
CA GLY A 320 21.42 -16.65 0.69
C GLY A 320 20.20 -15.99 1.30
N LEU A 321 20.45 -14.88 2.01
CA LEU A 321 19.44 -14.07 2.69
C LEU A 321 19.55 -12.61 2.23
N LEU A 322 18.43 -12.02 1.85
CA LEU A 322 18.29 -10.59 1.65
C LEU A 322 17.77 -9.97 2.94
N LYS A 323 18.50 -9.02 3.51
CA LYS A 323 18.01 -8.19 4.62
C LYS A 323 17.46 -6.89 4.06
N ASP A 324 16.17 -6.66 4.21
CA ASP A 324 15.57 -5.38 3.87
C ASP A 324 15.96 -4.35 4.95
N HIS A 325 16.64 -3.28 4.53
CA HIS A 325 17.13 -2.27 5.47
C HIS A 325 16.02 -1.38 6.02
N ARG A 326 14.87 -1.31 5.35
CA ARG A 326 13.74 -0.45 5.68
C ARG A 326 12.99 -0.94 6.90
N ASP A 327 12.80 -2.27 7.03
CA ASP A 327 12.03 -2.90 8.12
C ASP A 327 12.82 -3.99 8.89
N LYS A 328 14.06 -4.26 8.50
CA LYS A 328 14.95 -5.30 9.04
C LYS A 328 14.47 -6.74 8.84
N LYS A 329 13.44 -6.98 8.01
CA LYS A 329 13.00 -8.33 7.66
C LYS A 329 14.03 -9.02 6.76
N VAL A 330 14.06 -10.35 6.86
CA VAL A 330 15.04 -11.17 6.15
C VAL A 330 14.32 -12.17 5.27
N TYR A 331 14.61 -12.12 3.97
CA TYR A 331 13.97 -12.92 2.94
C TYR A 331 14.97 -13.92 2.36
N PRO A 332 14.66 -15.22 2.31
CA PRO A 332 15.49 -16.18 1.60
C PRO A 332 15.47 -15.89 0.10
N ILE A 333 16.62 -16.02 -0.56
CA ILE A 333 16.75 -15.82 -2.01
C ILE A 333 17.16 -17.12 -2.70
N ILE A 334 16.68 -17.32 -3.91
CA ILE A 334 17.00 -18.48 -4.75
C ILE A 334 17.41 -18.00 -6.14
N ARG A 335 18.36 -18.70 -6.76
CA ARG A 335 18.72 -18.43 -8.15
C ARG A 335 17.96 -19.36 -9.06
N ILE A 336 17.34 -18.77 -10.07
CA ILE A 336 16.62 -19.47 -11.12
C ILE A 336 17.12 -18.88 -12.42
N ASN A 337 17.72 -19.70 -13.29
CA ASN A 337 18.47 -19.22 -14.44
C ASN A 337 19.57 -18.21 -14.02
N ASP A 338 19.58 -17.07 -14.68
CA ASP A 338 20.45 -15.92 -14.47
C ASP A 338 19.83 -14.89 -13.50
N GLN A 339 18.71 -15.21 -12.86
CA GLN A 339 17.96 -14.30 -11.99
C GLN A 339 17.98 -14.75 -10.53
N LEU A 340 18.07 -13.79 -9.60
CA LEU A 340 17.91 -14.04 -8.17
C LEU A 340 16.52 -13.60 -7.74
N TRP A 341 15.78 -14.49 -7.09
CA TRP A 341 14.40 -14.28 -6.68
C TRP A 341 14.26 -14.36 -5.18
N MET A 342 13.33 -13.59 -4.60
CA MET A 342 12.84 -13.86 -3.26
C MET A 342 12.04 -15.18 -3.26
N ALA A 343 12.35 -16.07 -2.32
CA ALA A 343 11.62 -17.33 -2.13
C ALA A 343 10.33 -17.16 -1.30
N LYS A 344 10.16 -16.00 -0.67
CA LYS A 344 8.96 -15.60 0.09
C LYS A 344 8.33 -14.34 -0.48
N ASN A 345 7.05 -14.14 -0.22
CA ASN A 345 6.37 -12.90 -0.56
C ASN A 345 6.92 -11.75 0.29
N LEU A 346 6.90 -10.55 -0.28
CA LEU A 346 7.30 -9.33 0.42
C LEU A 346 6.30 -9.03 1.54
N ASP A 347 6.82 -8.60 2.68
CA ASP A 347 6.07 -8.28 3.89
C ASP A 347 6.48 -6.89 4.43
N TYR A 348 6.77 -5.96 3.53
CA TYR A 348 7.10 -4.58 3.85
C TYR A 348 5.82 -3.75 4.08
N ASP A 349 5.69 -3.14 5.25
CA ASP A 349 4.54 -2.30 5.60
C ASP A 349 4.69 -0.88 5.02
N THR A 350 3.76 -0.48 4.16
CA THR A 350 3.72 0.84 3.51
C THR A 350 2.29 1.24 3.14
N ILE A 351 2.09 2.52 2.77
CA ILE A 351 0.81 3.02 2.26
C ILE A 351 0.38 2.21 1.04
N GLY A 352 -0.89 1.84 0.99
CA GLY A 352 -1.43 0.96 -0.05
C GLY A 352 -0.94 -0.48 0.08
N SER A 353 -0.62 -0.92 1.31
CA SER A 353 -0.44 -2.33 1.63
C SER A 353 -1.39 -2.78 2.73
N TRP A 354 -1.84 -4.04 2.67
CA TRP A 354 -2.71 -4.65 3.66
C TRP A 354 -2.11 -5.98 4.15
N PRO A 355 -2.22 -6.30 5.45
CA PRO A 355 -1.81 -7.61 5.95
C PRO A 355 -2.64 -8.71 5.28
N ASN A 356 -2.00 -9.83 4.96
CA ASN A 356 -2.73 -11.01 4.52
C ASN A 356 -3.46 -11.63 5.72
N LYS A 357 -4.77 -11.91 5.61
CA LYS A 357 -5.54 -12.39 6.77
C LYS A 357 -5.17 -13.81 7.19
N LYS A 358 -4.44 -14.52 6.34
CA LYS A 358 -3.98 -15.89 6.62
C LYS A 358 -2.76 -15.97 7.54
N GLY A 359 -1.99 -14.89 7.66
CA GLY A 359 -0.79 -14.84 8.49
C GLY A 359 0.41 -14.24 7.77
N ASP A 360 1.42 -13.88 8.55
CA ASP A 360 2.62 -13.19 8.11
C ASP A 360 3.44 -14.00 7.09
N GLU A 361 3.33 -15.33 7.09
CA GLU A 361 4.01 -16.19 6.13
C GLU A 361 3.56 -15.97 4.67
N PHE A 362 2.38 -15.38 4.47
CA PHE A 362 1.84 -15.02 3.16
C PHE A 362 2.29 -13.63 2.69
N GLY A 363 2.94 -12.85 3.55
CA GLY A 363 3.34 -11.47 3.30
C GLY A 363 2.17 -10.49 3.30
N ARG A 364 2.33 -9.35 2.61
CA ARG A 364 1.27 -8.34 2.46
C ARG A 364 0.72 -8.30 1.04
N LEU A 365 -0.44 -7.69 0.93
CA LEU A 365 -1.10 -7.36 -0.32
C LEU A 365 -0.79 -5.91 -0.65
N TYR A 366 -0.37 -5.63 -1.86
CA TYR A 366 0.03 -4.30 -2.30
C TYR A 366 -0.89 -3.80 -3.40
N PHE A 367 -1.29 -2.54 -3.32
CA PHE A 367 -2.00 -1.84 -4.38
C PHE A 367 -1.11 -1.75 -5.63
N GLY A 368 -1.68 -1.90 -6.83
CA GLY A 368 -0.93 -1.97 -8.09
C GLY A 368 0.17 -0.89 -8.27
N PRO A 369 -0.15 0.41 -8.16
CA PRO A 369 0.84 1.48 -8.20
C PRO A 369 1.97 1.34 -7.16
N VAL A 370 1.65 0.89 -5.94
CA VAL A 370 2.62 0.67 -4.87
C VAL A 370 3.50 -0.55 -5.17
N ALA A 371 2.93 -1.61 -5.74
CA ALA A 371 3.63 -2.85 -6.05
C ALA A 371 4.86 -2.63 -6.94
N ASN A 372 4.84 -1.63 -7.83
CA ASN A 372 5.95 -1.30 -8.72
C ASN A 372 7.18 -0.71 -7.99
N GLU A 373 6.97 -0.09 -6.83
CA GLU A 373 7.99 0.65 -6.10
C GLU A 373 8.37 0.00 -4.77
N VAL A 374 7.62 -1.04 -4.36
CA VAL A 374 7.72 -1.58 -3.00
C VAL A 374 8.92 -2.51 -2.75
N CYS A 375 9.52 -3.05 -3.80
CA CYS A 375 10.70 -3.91 -3.66
C CYS A 375 11.91 -3.13 -3.12
N PRO A 376 12.76 -3.76 -2.28
CA PRO A 376 13.93 -3.08 -1.69
C PRO A 376 14.97 -2.68 -2.74
N ASP A 377 15.85 -1.76 -2.38
CA ASP A 377 16.93 -1.30 -3.26
C ASP A 377 17.73 -2.46 -3.87
N GLY A 378 17.99 -2.38 -5.18
CA GLY A 378 18.60 -3.48 -5.94
C GLY A 378 17.65 -4.60 -6.37
N TRP A 379 16.37 -4.53 -5.99
CA TRP A 379 15.32 -5.48 -6.37
C TRP A 379 14.15 -4.75 -7.04
N ASN A 380 13.40 -5.46 -7.88
CA ASN A 380 12.23 -4.94 -8.57
C ASN A 380 11.09 -5.96 -8.56
N LEU A 381 9.88 -5.46 -8.82
CA LEU A 381 8.75 -6.31 -9.13
C LEU A 381 9.01 -6.99 -10.50
N PRO A 382 8.80 -8.31 -10.61
CA PRO A 382 9.11 -9.03 -11.84
C PRO A 382 8.22 -8.58 -13.00
N SER A 383 8.81 -8.41 -14.18
CA SER A 383 8.03 -8.20 -15.40
C SER A 383 7.29 -9.48 -15.80
N ASP A 384 6.35 -9.32 -16.72
CA ASP A 384 5.62 -10.43 -17.31
C ASP A 384 6.58 -11.45 -17.94
N ASP A 385 7.60 -10.97 -18.65
CA ASP A 385 8.61 -11.83 -19.29
C ASP A 385 9.43 -12.61 -18.25
N GLN A 386 9.80 -11.99 -17.13
CA GLN A 386 10.51 -12.68 -16.05
C GLN A 386 9.67 -13.79 -15.41
N TRP A 387 8.38 -13.53 -15.19
CA TRP A 387 7.46 -14.57 -14.72
C TRP A 387 7.30 -15.70 -15.75
N LYS A 388 7.19 -15.38 -17.04
CA LYS A 388 7.09 -16.38 -18.12
C LYS A 388 8.33 -17.26 -18.17
N GLU A 389 9.53 -16.66 -18.16
CA GLU A 389 10.82 -17.36 -18.12
C GLU A 389 10.91 -18.30 -16.92
N LEU A 390 10.51 -17.80 -15.74
CA LEU A 390 10.44 -18.59 -14.51
C LEU A 390 9.53 -19.80 -14.71
N PHE A 391 8.26 -19.60 -15.07
CA PHE A 391 7.29 -20.70 -15.14
C PHE A 391 7.63 -21.70 -16.24
N LEU A 392 8.13 -21.24 -17.38
CA LEU A 392 8.64 -22.09 -18.46
C LEU A 392 9.76 -23.02 -17.98
N ALA A 393 10.69 -22.51 -17.16
CA ALA A 393 11.80 -23.31 -16.63
C ALA A 393 11.33 -24.50 -15.77
N PHE A 394 10.14 -24.42 -15.17
CA PHE A 394 9.60 -25.45 -14.29
C PHE A 394 8.45 -26.27 -14.88
N GLY A 395 8.03 -25.97 -16.11
CA GLY A 395 7.04 -26.77 -16.81
C GLY A 395 6.13 -25.92 -17.67
N GLY A 396 5.78 -24.72 -17.24
CA GLY A 396 4.96 -23.77 -18.00
C GLY A 396 3.80 -23.17 -17.23
N TYR A 397 2.88 -22.55 -17.94
CA TYR A 397 1.75 -21.80 -17.39
C TYR A 397 0.57 -21.81 -18.38
N GLN A 398 -0.60 -21.37 -17.93
CA GLN A 398 -1.77 -21.20 -18.79
C GLN A 398 -1.84 -19.74 -19.26
N ASP A 399 -1.78 -19.50 -20.57
CA ASP A 399 -2.02 -18.19 -21.16
C ASP A 399 -3.39 -18.19 -21.90
N PRO A 400 -4.41 -17.48 -21.38
CA PRO A 400 -5.68 -17.37 -22.08
C PRO A 400 -5.62 -16.42 -23.29
N PHE A 401 -4.56 -15.63 -23.46
CA PHE A 401 -4.43 -14.62 -24.51
C PHE A 401 -3.63 -15.10 -25.74
N ASP A 402 -2.80 -16.15 -25.61
CA ASP A 402 -2.00 -16.72 -26.71
C ASP A 402 -2.20 -18.24 -26.86
N LYS A 403 -3.44 -18.65 -27.16
CA LYS A 403 -3.82 -20.00 -27.62
C LYS A 403 -3.60 -21.16 -26.63
N GLY A 404 -3.67 -20.94 -25.32
CA GLY A 404 -3.84 -22.03 -24.35
C GLY A 404 -2.56 -22.43 -23.60
N ARG A 405 -2.46 -23.70 -23.19
CA ARG A 405 -1.40 -24.22 -22.30
C ARG A 405 -0.02 -23.97 -22.92
N VAL A 406 0.84 -23.26 -22.19
CA VAL A 406 2.26 -23.09 -22.53
C VAL A 406 3.04 -24.14 -21.74
N GLY A 407 3.70 -25.08 -22.44
CA GLY A 407 4.39 -26.20 -21.81
C GLY A 407 3.45 -27.21 -21.14
N LYS A 408 3.85 -27.72 -19.98
CA LYS A 408 3.14 -28.65 -19.08
C LYS A 408 2.77 -27.92 -17.76
N PRO A 409 1.73 -27.09 -17.74
CA PRO A 409 1.39 -26.29 -16.57
C PRO A 409 0.96 -27.11 -15.33
N GLU A 410 0.58 -28.37 -15.51
CA GLU A 410 0.16 -29.28 -14.43
C GLU A 410 1.30 -29.67 -13.49
N ILE A 411 2.53 -29.69 -14.00
CA ILE A 411 3.72 -30.05 -13.21
C ILE A 411 4.46 -28.82 -12.68
N ALA A 412 4.19 -27.64 -13.25
CA ALA A 412 4.97 -26.43 -12.97
C ALA A 412 4.92 -26.01 -11.50
N TYR A 413 3.74 -26.01 -10.89
CA TYR A 413 3.61 -25.65 -9.48
C TYR A 413 4.38 -26.59 -8.54
N ASN A 414 4.26 -27.91 -8.75
CA ASN A 414 4.95 -28.87 -7.90
C ASN A 414 6.47 -28.77 -8.11
N ASN A 415 6.93 -28.67 -9.36
CA ASN A 415 8.35 -28.50 -9.67
C ASN A 415 8.93 -27.22 -9.03
N LEU A 416 8.20 -26.10 -9.04
CA LEU A 416 8.61 -24.87 -8.34
C LEU A 416 8.72 -25.08 -6.83
N ALA A 417 7.69 -25.68 -6.22
CA ALA A 417 7.63 -25.92 -4.78
C ALA A 417 8.75 -26.88 -4.32
N ASP A 418 8.98 -27.97 -5.06
CA ASP A 418 10.03 -28.95 -4.80
C ASP A 418 11.44 -28.34 -4.89
N ASN A 419 11.59 -27.26 -5.67
CA ASN A 419 12.82 -26.49 -5.78
C ASN A 419 12.84 -25.24 -4.88
N GLY A 420 11.98 -25.15 -3.87
CA GLY A 420 12.04 -24.09 -2.84
C GLY A 420 11.45 -22.74 -3.27
N PHE A 421 10.69 -22.70 -4.37
CA PHE A 421 9.95 -21.53 -4.81
C PHE A 421 8.43 -21.79 -4.71
N THR A 422 7.90 -21.78 -3.49
CA THR A 422 6.47 -22.05 -3.28
C THR A 422 5.63 -20.79 -3.52
N LEU A 423 4.69 -20.86 -4.45
CA LEU A 423 3.58 -19.92 -4.56
C LEU A 423 2.52 -20.30 -3.50
N LEU A 424 2.26 -19.38 -2.58
CA LEU A 424 1.27 -19.55 -1.52
C LEU A 424 -0.12 -19.16 -2.02
N PRO A 425 -1.17 -19.98 -1.76
CA PRO A 425 -2.54 -19.55 -1.99
C PRO A 425 -2.93 -18.56 -0.88
N GLY A 426 -2.82 -17.26 -1.16
CA GLY A 426 -3.14 -16.16 -0.23
C GLY A 426 -4.26 -15.25 -0.76
N ASP A 427 -4.79 -14.40 0.11
CA ASP A 427 -5.90 -13.51 -0.24
C ASP A 427 -5.53 -12.49 -1.34
N ALA A 428 -6.54 -11.90 -1.98
CA ALA A 428 -6.43 -10.62 -2.71
C ALA A 428 -7.53 -9.67 -2.23
N LEU A 429 -7.33 -8.37 -2.41
CA LEU A 429 -8.36 -7.36 -2.16
C LEU A 429 -8.79 -6.73 -3.48
N ASN A 430 -10.10 -6.66 -3.70
CA ASN A 430 -10.67 -5.89 -4.79
C ASN A 430 -10.81 -4.40 -4.41
N ASP A 431 -11.23 -3.59 -5.38
CA ASP A 431 -11.40 -2.13 -5.30
C ASP A 431 -12.28 -1.65 -4.14
N SER A 432 -13.18 -2.51 -3.64
CA SER A 432 -14.10 -2.21 -2.53
C SER A 432 -13.57 -2.68 -1.17
N GLY A 433 -12.32 -3.14 -1.10
CA GLY A 433 -11.75 -3.80 0.09
C GLY A 433 -12.32 -5.20 0.33
N GLY A 434 -13.07 -5.74 -0.62
CA GLY A 434 -13.64 -7.08 -0.56
C GLY A 434 -12.53 -8.12 -0.74
N LEU A 435 -12.45 -9.04 0.22
CA LEU A 435 -11.52 -10.16 0.17
C LEU A 435 -11.94 -11.15 -0.92
N MET A 436 -11.04 -11.43 -1.85
CA MET A 436 -11.26 -12.42 -2.91
C MET A 436 -10.52 -13.71 -2.58
N ASP A 437 -11.30 -14.80 -2.56
CA ASP A 437 -10.94 -16.23 -2.52
C ASP A 437 -9.74 -16.65 -1.65
N SER A 438 -10.03 -17.36 -0.56
CA SER A 438 -9.05 -17.93 0.36
C SER A 438 -8.41 -19.25 -0.12
N THR A 439 -8.55 -19.65 -1.39
CA THR A 439 -7.90 -20.87 -1.92
C THR A 439 -7.00 -20.61 -3.12
N SER A 440 -6.94 -19.36 -3.58
CA SER A 440 -6.13 -18.93 -4.70
C SER A 440 -4.89 -18.15 -4.26
N GLY A 441 -3.90 -17.96 -5.13
CA GLY A 441 -2.78 -17.03 -4.92
C GLY A 441 -2.71 -16.00 -6.03
N PHE A 442 -2.43 -14.74 -5.69
CA PHE A 442 -2.43 -13.61 -6.63
C PHE A 442 -1.11 -12.85 -6.57
N TYR A 443 -0.46 -12.69 -7.71
CA TYR A 443 0.92 -12.19 -7.79
C TYR A 443 1.06 -11.07 -8.81
N TRP A 444 1.49 -9.90 -8.38
CA TRP A 444 1.72 -8.76 -9.27
C TRP A 444 2.86 -8.99 -10.26
N SER A 445 2.67 -8.42 -11.45
CA SER A 445 3.74 -8.14 -12.40
C SER A 445 3.90 -6.63 -12.59
N SER A 446 5.11 -6.18 -12.92
CA SER A 446 5.39 -4.76 -13.15
C SER A 446 4.77 -4.17 -14.42
N ASN A 447 4.17 -5.00 -15.28
CA ASN A 447 3.49 -4.55 -16.50
C ASN A 447 2.11 -3.88 -16.26
N GLY A 448 1.80 -3.49 -15.02
CA GLY A 448 0.69 -2.60 -14.64
C GLY A 448 -0.72 -3.22 -14.68
N ASN A 449 -0.99 -4.12 -15.62
CA ASN A 449 -2.30 -4.77 -15.78
C ASN A 449 -2.23 -6.30 -15.76
N ILE A 450 -1.03 -6.90 -15.68
CA ILE A 450 -0.83 -8.35 -15.70
C ILE A 450 -0.55 -8.86 -14.28
N TYR A 451 -1.13 -10.01 -13.96
CA TYR A 451 -0.85 -10.73 -12.72
C TYR A 451 -0.94 -12.25 -12.96
N TYR A 452 -0.42 -13.00 -12.00
CA TYR A 452 -0.47 -14.46 -12.02
C TYR A 452 -1.40 -14.97 -10.91
N HIS A 453 -2.29 -15.88 -11.31
CA HIS A 453 -3.28 -16.53 -10.47
C HIS A 453 -2.92 -18.00 -10.31
N LEU A 454 -2.80 -18.47 -9.06
CA LEU A 454 -2.71 -19.88 -8.72
C LEU A 454 -4.07 -20.31 -8.17
N GLY A 455 -4.88 -21.00 -8.96
CA GLY A 455 -6.19 -21.51 -8.52
C GLY A 455 -6.11 -22.84 -7.77
N SER A 456 -7.27 -23.36 -7.37
CA SER A 456 -7.41 -24.65 -6.68
C SER A 456 -6.91 -25.86 -7.50
N THR A 457 -6.85 -25.73 -8.82
CA THR A 457 -6.28 -26.73 -9.75
C THR A 457 -4.76 -26.79 -9.73
N LYS A 458 -4.10 -25.89 -8.97
CA LYS A 458 -2.64 -25.71 -8.93
C LYS A 458 -2.01 -25.40 -10.30
N ILE A 459 -2.83 -24.93 -11.23
CA ILE A 459 -2.36 -24.41 -12.51
C ILE A 459 -2.08 -22.92 -12.32
N ILE A 460 -0.91 -22.49 -12.79
CA ILE A 460 -0.50 -21.08 -12.77
C ILE A 460 -1.06 -20.43 -14.03
N GLU A 461 -1.91 -19.43 -13.85
CA GLU A 461 -2.63 -18.78 -14.92
C GLU A 461 -2.26 -17.32 -15.02
N ARG A 462 -1.89 -16.90 -16.23
CA ARG A 462 -1.68 -15.49 -16.54
C ARG A 462 -3.04 -14.81 -16.72
N ARG A 463 -3.19 -13.61 -16.16
CA ARG A 463 -4.45 -12.86 -16.15
C ARG A 463 -4.21 -11.37 -16.33
N ILE A 464 -5.28 -10.68 -16.69
CA ILE A 464 -5.32 -9.21 -16.81
C ILE A 464 -6.43 -8.70 -15.89
N ILE A 465 -6.13 -7.67 -15.12
CA ILE A 465 -7.07 -7.05 -14.18
C ILE A 465 -7.13 -5.53 -14.38
N PRO A 466 -8.28 -4.89 -14.07
CA PRO A 466 -8.36 -3.44 -13.95
C PRO A 466 -7.59 -2.94 -12.71
N GLU A 467 -6.95 -1.77 -12.82
CA GLU A 467 -5.85 -1.18 -12.02
C GLU A 467 -5.99 -1.08 -10.48
N LYS A 468 -7.02 -1.67 -9.86
CA LYS A 468 -7.48 -1.31 -8.52
C LYS A 468 -7.45 -2.43 -7.45
N TRP A 469 -6.82 -3.56 -7.76
CA TRP A 469 -6.68 -4.66 -6.79
C TRP A 469 -5.46 -4.50 -5.89
N SER A 470 -5.39 -5.33 -4.85
CA SER A 470 -4.19 -5.53 -4.05
C SER A 470 -3.84 -7.00 -3.93
N MET A 471 -2.59 -7.34 -4.24
CA MET A 471 -2.11 -8.72 -4.38
C MET A 471 -0.69 -8.87 -3.81
N SER A 472 -0.21 -10.10 -3.68
CA SER A 472 1.14 -10.36 -3.19
C SER A 472 2.22 -9.91 -4.18
N CYS A 473 3.31 -9.37 -3.64
CA CYS A 473 4.53 -9.08 -4.39
C CYS A 473 5.62 -10.10 -4.08
N ARG A 474 6.40 -10.47 -5.10
CA ARG A 474 7.61 -11.30 -4.94
C ARG A 474 8.71 -10.72 -5.79
N CYS A 475 9.75 -10.18 -5.16
CA CYS A 475 10.76 -9.39 -5.87
C CYS A 475 11.83 -10.26 -6.52
N VAL A 476 12.38 -9.76 -7.62
CA VAL A 476 13.53 -10.30 -8.35
C VAL A 476 14.66 -9.27 -8.32
N LYS A 477 15.92 -9.71 -8.31
CA LYS A 477 17.08 -8.81 -8.28
C LYS A 477 17.20 -8.10 -9.63
N LYS A 478 17.46 -6.79 -9.60
CA LYS A 478 17.74 -6.02 -10.82
C LYS A 478 18.99 -6.60 -11.49
N LYS A 479 18.95 -6.76 -12.81
CA LYS A 479 20.15 -7.05 -13.60
C LYS A 479 21.01 -5.78 -13.59
N ASP A 480 22.29 -5.90 -13.24
CA ASP A 480 23.25 -4.82 -13.44
C ASP A 480 23.33 -4.55 -14.95
N LYS A 481 23.15 -3.29 -15.34
CA LYS A 481 23.18 -2.86 -16.75
C LYS A 481 24.59 -2.88 -17.31
#